data_AF-K6FC78-F1
#
_entry.id   AF-K6FC78-F1
#
_cell.length_a   1.000
_cell.length_b   1.000
_cell.length_c   1.000
_cell.angle_alpha   90.00
_cell.angle_beta   90.00
_cell.angle_gamma   90.00
#
_symmetry.space_group_name_H-M   'P 1'
#
loop_
_entity.id
_entity.type
_entity.pdbx_description
1 polymer ?
#
loop_
_entity_poly.entity_id
_entity_poly.type
_entity_poly.pdbx_seq_one_letter_code
_entity_poly.pdbx_strand_id
1 'polypeptide(L)'
;MFQESTFNIEEIAKEISWAKNIGFNSLRVYLHDLLWEEKHQFLVRFNDFLDCCQTYEIKPVIVLFDDCHYPFPELGPQPLPVRGIHNSGWKQSPGHKIVTEIFELNAKQHLDRLQKYTQELLELYKDDERILMWDLYNEPGQFGIGEKSFTFLKYVWNWAHEIRPSQPLTSCLDGAIGDSIISLNKINSDIITFHTYEAEKLEPTIKELKSLGRPLMCTEYMAREYGTTFEFCLPIFKKYNIACYNWGLVAGRSQTNFNWETILHLNEQRDKGNLIYEGDSLTEPDEWFHDIFRQDGSSFKDEETAFIKKILLNEE
;
A
#
# COMPACT_ATOMS: atom_id res chain seq x y z
N MET A 1 -8.72 9.11 -1.71
CA MET A 1 -7.69 9.91 -2.40
C MET A 1 -8.19 10.41 -3.75
N PHE A 2 -8.56 9.57 -4.72
CA PHE A 2 -8.86 10.01 -6.10
C PHE A 2 -10.32 10.38 -6.43
N GLN A 3 -11.21 10.44 -5.42
CA GLN A 3 -12.57 10.94 -5.61
C GLN A 3 -12.58 12.47 -5.49
N GLU A 4 -13.47 13.14 -6.23
CA GLU A 4 -13.54 14.62 -6.30
C GLU A 4 -13.59 15.29 -4.92
N SER A 5 -14.42 14.77 -4.01
CA SER A 5 -14.61 15.33 -2.67
C SER A 5 -13.41 15.18 -1.73
N THR A 6 -12.39 14.41 -2.11
CA THR A 6 -11.23 14.13 -1.24
C THR A 6 -9.88 14.32 -1.93
N PHE A 7 -9.85 14.53 -3.24
CA PHE A 7 -8.63 14.74 -3.99
C PHE A 7 -8.11 16.15 -3.75
N ASN A 8 -6.88 16.25 -3.26
CA ASN A 8 -6.22 17.52 -2.97
C ASN A 8 -4.79 17.48 -3.49
N ILE A 9 -4.57 18.02 -4.70
CA ILE A 9 -3.25 18.00 -5.33
C ILE A 9 -2.23 18.85 -4.59
N GLU A 10 -2.65 19.92 -3.91
CA GLU A 10 -1.75 20.78 -3.13
C GLU A 10 -1.21 20.04 -1.92
N GLU A 11 -2.06 19.27 -1.23
CA GLU A 11 -1.64 18.46 -0.08
C GLU A 11 -0.75 17.29 -0.53
N ILE A 12 -1.13 16.61 -1.61
CA ILE A 12 -0.31 15.57 -2.24
C ILE A 12 1.09 16.12 -2.58
N ALA A 13 1.17 17.32 -3.19
CA ALA A 13 2.44 17.93 -3.55
C ALA A 13 3.32 18.22 -2.32
N LYS A 14 2.74 18.67 -1.20
CA LYS A 14 3.47 18.87 0.05
C LYS A 14 4.05 17.56 0.57
N GLU A 15 3.22 16.52 0.70
CA GLU A 15 3.65 15.22 1.22
C GLU A 15 4.73 14.58 0.35
N ILE A 16 4.57 14.64 -0.98
CA ILE A 16 5.58 14.19 -1.94
C ILE A 16 6.88 14.99 -1.77
N SER A 17 6.80 16.32 -1.59
CA SER A 17 7.97 17.16 -1.38
C SER A 17 8.72 16.79 -0.09
N TRP A 18 8.01 16.47 0.99
CA TRP A 18 8.61 16.06 2.25
C TRP A 18 9.32 14.71 2.12
N ALA A 19 8.69 13.73 1.46
CA ALA A 19 9.33 12.45 1.15
C ALA A 19 10.61 12.64 0.32
N LYS A 20 10.54 13.45 -0.75
CA LYS A 20 11.70 13.78 -1.60
C LYS A 20 12.82 14.46 -0.81
N ASN A 21 12.48 15.38 0.09
CA ASN A 21 13.45 16.12 0.91
C ASN A 21 14.23 15.24 1.89
N ILE A 22 13.70 14.07 2.28
CA ILE A 22 14.43 13.08 3.07
C ILE A 22 15.11 11.99 2.21
N GLY A 23 14.99 12.05 0.89
CA GLY A 23 15.70 11.17 -0.05
C GLY A 23 14.87 10.01 -0.59
N PHE A 24 13.56 9.99 -0.40
CA PHE A 24 12.70 9.01 -1.07
C PHE A 24 12.67 9.29 -2.58
N ASN A 25 12.58 8.24 -3.38
CA ASN A 25 12.50 8.28 -4.84
C ASN A 25 11.27 7.54 -5.41
N SER A 26 10.41 7.01 -4.53
CA SER A 26 9.22 6.24 -4.87
C SER A 26 8.20 6.30 -3.73
N LEU A 27 6.93 6.08 -4.09
CA LEU A 27 5.79 5.95 -3.17
C LEU A 27 4.96 4.73 -3.59
N ARG A 28 4.42 3.98 -2.64
CA ARG A 28 3.49 2.87 -2.92
C ARG A 28 2.06 3.35 -2.69
N VAL A 29 1.26 3.40 -3.75
CA VAL A 29 -0.03 4.11 -3.77
C VAL A 29 -1.14 3.15 -4.15
N TYR A 30 -2.18 3.11 -3.32
CA TYR A 30 -3.30 2.20 -3.48
C TYR A 30 -4.41 2.86 -4.29
N LEU A 31 -4.85 2.16 -5.33
CA LEU A 31 -6.07 2.44 -6.06
C LEU A 31 -7.21 1.59 -5.51
N HIS A 32 -8.41 1.86 -6.01
CA HIS A 32 -9.60 1.10 -5.66
C HIS A 32 -10.42 0.87 -6.93
N ASP A 33 -10.84 -0.36 -7.15
CA ASP A 33 -11.61 -0.80 -8.32
C ASP A 33 -12.92 0.00 -8.53
N LEU A 34 -13.55 0.47 -7.45
CA LEU A 34 -14.78 1.27 -7.52
C LEU A 34 -14.59 2.62 -8.21
N LEU A 35 -13.36 3.13 -8.31
CA LEU A 35 -13.07 4.36 -9.06
C LEU A 35 -13.35 4.21 -10.57
N TRP A 36 -13.49 2.97 -11.07
CA TRP A 36 -13.83 2.72 -12.47
C TRP A 36 -15.26 3.11 -12.84
N GLU A 37 -16.15 3.27 -11.87
CA GLU A 37 -17.51 3.83 -12.08
C GLU A 37 -17.45 5.32 -12.47
N GLU A 38 -16.38 6.02 -12.07
CA GLU A 38 -16.12 7.44 -12.40
C GLU A 38 -14.81 7.57 -13.21
N LYS A 39 -14.56 6.59 -14.10
CA LYS A 39 -13.31 6.41 -14.85
C LYS A 39 -12.73 7.72 -15.40
N HIS A 40 -13.53 8.52 -16.10
CA HIS A 40 -13.02 9.73 -16.76
C HIS A 40 -12.48 10.75 -15.75
N GLN A 41 -13.21 10.98 -14.66
CA GLN A 41 -12.82 11.91 -13.62
C GLN A 41 -11.65 11.37 -12.79
N PHE A 42 -11.63 10.05 -12.53
CA PHE A 42 -10.49 9.37 -11.93
C PHE A 42 -9.22 9.56 -12.75
N LEU A 43 -9.27 9.34 -14.07
CA LEU A 43 -8.09 9.44 -14.94
C LEU A 43 -7.50 10.84 -14.98
N VAL A 44 -8.31 11.91 -14.91
CA VAL A 44 -7.80 13.28 -14.78
C VAL A 44 -6.95 13.41 -13.52
N ARG A 45 -7.53 13.06 -12.36
CA ARG A 45 -6.85 13.17 -11.05
C ARG A 45 -5.63 12.25 -10.93
N PHE A 46 -5.69 11.07 -11.51
CA PHE A 46 -4.56 10.15 -11.52
C PHE A 46 -3.41 10.68 -12.39
N ASN A 47 -3.70 11.31 -13.53
CA ASN A 47 -2.67 11.99 -14.31
C ASN A 47 -2.08 13.19 -13.59
N ASP A 48 -2.90 14.02 -12.93
CA ASP A 48 -2.41 15.14 -12.11
C ASP A 48 -1.46 14.64 -11.00
N PHE A 49 -1.81 13.52 -10.37
CA PHE A 49 -0.94 12.86 -9.38
C PHE A 49 0.37 12.37 -10.00
N LEU A 50 0.33 11.68 -11.14
CA LEU A 50 1.55 11.18 -11.81
C LEU A 50 2.46 12.33 -12.28
N ASP A 51 1.90 13.43 -12.79
CA ASP A 51 2.64 14.63 -13.17
C ASP A 51 3.29 15.31 -11.95
N CYS A 52 2.58 15.33 -10.81
CA CYS A 52 3.14 15.80 -9.55
C CYS A 52 4.31 14.92 -9.10
N CYS A 53 4.14 13.58 -9.08
CA CYS A 53 5.21 12.64 -8.79
C CYS A 53 6.44 12.86 -9.69
N GLN A 54 6.23 13.02 -11.00
CA GLN A 54 7.29 13.28 -11.96
C GLN A 54 8.04 14.58 -11.67
N THR A 55 7.33 15.64 -11.27
CA THR A 55 7.92 16.94 -10.90
C THR A 55 8.91 16.82 -9.74
N TYR A 56 8.65 15.91 -8.79
CA TYR A 56 9.53 15.63 -7.65
C TYR A 56 10.49 14.45 -7.89
N GLU A 57 10.53 13.91 -9.12
CA GLU A 57 11.31 12.72 -9.49
C GLU A 57 11.00 11.49 -8.61
N ILE A 58 9.73 11.33 -8.28
CA ILE A 58 9.19 10.16 -7.56
C ILE A 58 8.52 9.27 -8.60
N LYS A 59 8.87 7.97 -8.62
CA LYS A 59 8.19 7.00 -9.49
C LYS A 59 7.31 6.07 -8.65
N PRO A 60 5.98 6.19 -8.66
CA PRO A 60 5.14 5.40 -7.78
C PRO A 60 5.03 3.92 -8.20
N VAL A 61 4.85 3.06 -7.20
CA VAL A 61 4.30 1.71 -7.34
C VAL A 61 2.80 1.78 -7.13
N ILE A 62 2.03 1.20 -8.04
CA ILE A 62 0.57 1.30 -8.01
C ILE A 62 -0.03 -0.04 -7.60
N VAL A 63 -0.84 -0.02 -6.53
CA VAL A 63 -1.51 -1.20 -5.98
C VAL A 63 -2.96 -1.26 -6.46
N LEU A 64 -3.40 -2.42 -6.97
CA LEU A 64 -4.75 -2.57 -7.55
C LEU A 64 -5.78 -3.10 -6.55
N PHE A 65 -5.40 -4.12 -5.78
CA PHE A 65 -6.29 -4.87 -4.89
C PHE A 65 -5.63 -5.13 -3.53
N ASP A 66 -6.43 -5.35 -2.50
CA ASP A 66 -5.99 -5.72 -1.15
C ASP A 66 -7.11 -6.42 -0.36
N ASP A 67 -6.71 -7.30 0.56
CA ASP A 67 -7.63 -8.01 1.46
C ASP A 67 -7.65 -7.40 2.88
N CYS A 68 -7.24 -6.12 3.06
CA CYS A 68 -6.98 -5.56 4.37
C CYS A 68 -8.06 -4.62 4.93
N HIS A 69 -8.28 -4.68 6.25
CA HIS A 69 -9.16 -3.80 7.03
C HIS A 69 -10.68 -3.90 6.74
N TYR A 70 -11.31 -2.88 6.14
CA TYR A 70 -12.78 -2.82 6.04
C TYR A 70 -13.32 -3.59 4.83
N PRO A 71 -14.12 -4.66 5.04
CA PRO A 71 -14.42 -5.64 4.00
C PRO A 71 -15.62 -5.33 3.09
N PHE A 72 -16.34 -4.24 3.36
CA PHE A 72 -17.59 -3.89 2.67
C PHE A 72 -17.46 -2.55 1.94
N PRO A 73 -16.62 -2.44 0.91
CA PRO A 73 -16.41 -1.18 0.24
C PRO A 73 -17.66 -0.73 -0.53
N GLU A 74 -17.95 0.57 -0.43
CA GLU A 74 -18.98 1.25 -1.21
C GLU A 74 -18.40 2.52 -1.82
N LEU A 75 -18.90 2.88 -3.01
CA LEU A 75 -18.57 4.13 -3.67
C LEU A 75 -19.20 5.30 -2.92
N GLY A 76 -18.52 6.44 -2.91
CA GLY A 76 -18.90 7.63 -2.16
C GLY A 76 -17.97 7.92 -0.99
N PRO A 77 -18.39 8.74 -0.02
CA PRO A 77 -17.55 9.14 1.09
C PRO A 77 -16.96 7.94 1.84
N GLN A 78 -15.65 8.01 2.10
CA GLN A 78 -14.97 7.05 2.95
C GLN A 78 -15.44 7.21 4.40
N PRO A 79 -15.62 6.12 5.17
CA PRO A 79 -15.90 6.19 6.59
C PRO A 79 -14.95 7.17 7.28
N LEU A 80 -15.50 7.95 8.22
CA LEU A 80 -14.66 8.77 9.06
C LEU A 80 -13.72 7.86 9.86
N PRO A 81 -12.44 8.24 10.01
CA PRO A 81 -11.52 7.53 10.89
C PRO A 81 -12.05 7.54 12.32
N VAL A 82 -11.80 6.45 13.04
CA VAL A 82 -12.10 6.34 14.47
C VAL A 82 -10.86 6.76 15.23
N ARG A 83 -10.96 7.74 16.11
CA ARG A 83 -9.82 8.37 16.78
C ARG A 83 -8.96 7.35 17.53
N GLY A 84 -7.67 7.34 17.24
CA GLY A 84 -6.70 6.45 17.85
C GLY A 84 -6.74 5.01 17.35
N ILE A 85 -7.42 4.74 16.23
CA ILE A 85 -7.57 3.38 15.69
C ILE A 85 -6.92 3.25 14.32
N HIS A 86 -5.92 2.38 14.26
CA HIS A 86 -5.14 2.05 13.07
C HIS A 86 -6.03 1.57 11.90
N ASN A 87 -5.83 2.17 10.72
CA ASN A 87 -6.54 1.91 9.45
C ASN A 87 -8.07 1.84 9.55
N SER A 88 -8.66 2.55 10.50
CA SER A 88 -10.10 2.53 10.77
C SER A 88 -10.99 3.05 9.63
N GLY A 89 -10.41 3.75 8.65
CA GLY A 89 -11.08 4.22 7.43
C GLY A 89 -10.64 3.51 6.13
N TRP A 90 -9.73 2.52 6.21
CA TRP A 90 -9.21 1.80 5.05
C TRP A 90 -10.23 0.79 4.53
N LYS A 91 -10.46 0.78 3.21
CA LYS A 91 -11.39 -0.13 2.53
C LYS A 91 -10.64 -1.11 1.63
N GLN A 92 -11.02 -2.38 1.70
CA GLN A 92 -10.57 -3.43 0.78
C GLN A 92 -10.98 -3.14 -0.66
N SER A 93 -10.13 -3.52 -1.61
CA SER A 93 -10.44 -3.56 -3.05
C SER A 93 -10.25 -5.00 -3.56
N PRO A 94 -11.30 -5.73 -4.01
CA PRO A 94 -12.69 -5.31 -4.21
C PRO A 94 -13.62 -5.56 -3.01
N GLY A 95 -13.12 -6.16 -1.93
CA GLY A 95 -13.89 -6.50 -0.73
C GLY A 95 -14.24 -7.98 -0.59
N HIS A 96 -14.28 -8.44 0.65
CA HIS A 96 -14.43 -9.84 1.06
C HIS A 96 -15.64 -10.54 0.41
N LYS A 97 -16.80 -9.87 0.35
CA LYS A 97 -18.01 -10.46 -0.25
C LYS A 97 -17.79 -10.81 -1.73
N ILE A 98 -17.16 -9.91 -2.48
CA ILE A 98 -16.91 -10.11 -3.91
C ILE A 98 -15.92 -11.26 -4.13
N VAL A 99 -14.81 -11.28 -3.37
CA VAL A 99 -13.82 -12.37 -3.43
C VAL A 99 -14.47 -13.72 -3.11
N THR A 100 -15.33 -13.77 -2.09
CA THR A 100 -16.07 -14.97 -1.71
C THR A 100 -17.03 -15.43 -2.80
N GLU A 101 -17.82 -14.53 -3.38
CA GLU A 101 -18.76 -14.87 -4.46
C GLU A 101 -18.03 -15.33 -5.74
N ILE A 102 -16.85 -14.77 -6.05
CA ILE A 102 -16.00 -15.26 -7.14
C ILE A 102 -15.56 -16.70 -6.86
N PHE A 103 -15.09 -16.98 -5.64
CA PHE A 103 -14.64 -18.32 -5.25
C PHE A 103 -15.79 -19.35 -5.27
N GLU A 104 -16.94 -19.03 -4.66
CA GLU A 104 -18.02 -19.99 -4.42
C GLU A 104 -18.94 -20.15 -5.64
N LEU A 105 -19.16 -19.07 -6.41
CA LEU A 105 -20.19 -19.00 -7.44
C LEU A 105 -19.63 -18.74 -8.84
N ASN A 106 -18.32 -18.55 -8.98
CA ASN A 106 -17.70 -18.05 -10.22
C ASN A 106 -18.44 -16.81 -10.75
N ALA A 107 -18.71 -15.86 -9.85
CA ALA A 107 -19.59 -14.72 -10.07
C ALA A 107 -19.17 -13.85 -11.26
N LYS A 108 -19.67 -14.19 -12.45
CA LYS A 108 -19.25 -13.62 -13.73
C LYS A 108 -19.37 -12.10 -13.78
N GLN A 109 -20.42 -11.53 -13.21
CA GLN A 109 -20.60 -10.07 -13.20
C GLN A 109 -19.46 -9.35 -12.47
N HIS A 110 -18.99 -9.90 -11.35
CA HIS A 110 -17.83 -9.35 -10.64
C HIS A 110 -16.56 -9.50 -11.46
N LEU A 111 -16.35 -10.68 -12.07
CA LEU A 111 -15.20 -10.94 -12.93
C LEU A 111 -15.15 -9.98 -14.13
N ASP A 112 -16.26 -9.78 -14.84
CA ASP A 112 -16.33 -8.89 -16.01
C ASP A 112 -15.99 -7.44 -15.63
N ARG A 113 -16.48 -6.95 -14.48
CA ARG A 113 -16.18 -5.60 -13.98
C ARG A 113 -14.72 -5.44 -13.55
N LEU A 114 -14.18 -6.40 -12.81
CA LEU A 114 -12.81 -6.37 -12.29
C LEU A 114 -11.78 -6.59 -13.40
N GLN A 115 -12.11 -7.42 -14.39
CA GLN A 115 -11.33 -7.57 -15.62
C GLN A 115 -11.25 -6.24 -16.34
N LYS A 116 -12.39 -5.58 -16.54
CA LYS A 116 -12.45 -4.28 -17.22
C LYS A 116 -11.58 -3.24 -16.50
N TYR A 117 -11.70 -3.12 -15.17
CA TYR A 117 -10.85 -2.23 -14.37
C TYR A 117 -9.36 -2.56 -14.56
N THR A 118 -8.98 -3.82 -14.37
CA THR A 118 -7.57 -4.25 -14.42
C THR A 118 -6.97 -4.03 -15.80
N GLN A 119 -7.60 -4.55 -16.85
CA GLN A 119 -7.05 -4.53 -18.20
C GLN A 119 -7.05 -3.14 -18.82
N GLU A 120 -8.13 -2.38 -18.67
CA GLU A 120 -8.16 -1.03 -19.23
C GLU A 120 -7.20 -0.10 -18.49
N LEU A 121 -7.02 -0.23 -17.17
CA LEU A 121 -6.02 0.55 -16.43
C LEU A 121 -4.60 0.22 -16.90
N LEU A 122 -4.24 -1.07 -16.94
CA LEU A 122 -2.91 -1.49 -17.37
C LEU A 122 -2.65 -1.11 -18.84
N GLU A 123 -3.64 -1.23 -19.74
CA GLU A 123 -3.48 -0.86 -21.15
C GLU A 123 -3.27 0.65 -21.34
N LEU A 124 -4.00 1.49 -20.59
CA LEU A 124 -3.87 2.94 -20.67
C LEU A 124 -2.46 3.44 -20.28
N TYR A 125 -1.81 2.74 -19.36
CA TYR A 125 -0.51 3.14 -18.79
C TYR A 125 0.62 2.17 -19.11
N LYS A 126 0.44 1.28 -20.09
CA LYS A 126 1.35 0.16 -20.36
C LYS A 126 2.79 0.57 -20.66
N ASP A 127 2.98 1.74 -21.24
CA ASP A 127 4.29 2.30 -21.62
C ASP A 127 4.61 3.60 -20.83
N ASP A 128 3.87 3.88 -19.76
CA ASP A 128 4.04 5.11 -18.98
C ASP A 128 5.24 5.03 -18.02
N GLU A 129 6.33 5.71 -18.38
CA GLU A 129 7.58 5.69 -17.61
C GLU A 129 7.50 6.39 -16.24
N ARG A 130 6.39 7.11 -15.94
CA ARG A 130 6.16 7.70 -14.62
C ARG A 130 5.94 6.62 -13.57
N ILE A 131 5.36 5.47 -13.95
CA ILE A 131 5.07 4.35 -13.04
C ILE A 131 6.28 3.43 -12.92
N LEU A 132 6.65 3.07 -11.69
CA LEU A 132 7.77 2.17 -11.42
C LEU A 132 7.42 0.70 -11.62
N MET A 133 6.28 0.26 -11.07
CA MET A 133 5.86 -1.13 -10.98
C MET A 133 4.36 -1.22 -10.66
N TRP A 134 3.72 -2.32 -11.06
CA TRP A 134 2.36 -2.65 -10.67
C TRP A 134 2.36 -3.74 -9.61
N ASP A 135 1.78 -3.44 -8.45
CA ASP A 135 1.47 -4.40 -7.40
C ASP A 135 0.01 -4.83 -7.52
N LEU A 136 -0.19 -6.00 -8.10
CA LEU A 136 -1.50 -6.46 -8.52
C LEU A 136 -2.42 -6.73 -7.33
N TYR A 137 -1.88 -7.25 -6.22
CA TYR A 137 -2.68 -7.65 -5.07
C TYR A 137 -1.82 -7.65 -3.81
N ASN A 138 -2.14 -6.73 -2.91
CA ASN A 138 -1.58 -6.64 -1.57
C ASN A 138 -2.17 -7.71 -0.65
N GLU A 139 -1.28 -8.45 0.01
CA GLU A 139 -1.59 -9.46 1.04
C GLU A 139 -2.84 -10.34 0.77
N PRO A 140 -2.95 -10.99 -0.41
CA PRO A 140 -4.08 -11.85 -0.70
C PRO A 140 -4.23 -12.95 0.37
N GLY A 141 -5.45 -13.11 0.88
CA GLY A 141 -5.83 -14.06 1.91
C GLY A 141 -5.84 -13.50 3.34
N GLN A 142 -5.41 -12.26 3.57
CA GLN A 142 -5.48 -11.63 4.90
C GLN A 142 -6.93 -11.39 5.37
N PHE A 143 -7.07 -10.94 6.63
CA PHE A 143 -8.35 -10.61 7.29
C PHE A 143 -9.44 -11.69 7.18
N GLY A 144 -9.02 -12.95 7.24
CA GLY A 144 -9.92 -14.10 7.31
C GLY A 144 -10.45 -14.60 5.96
N ILE A 145 -9.94 -14.08 4.84
CA ILE A 145 -10.33 -14.55 3.50
C ILE A 145 -9.63 -15.87 3.14
N GLY A 146 -8.34 -15.98 3.47
CA GLY A 146 -7.50 -17.16 3.24
C GLY A 146 -7.45 -17.59 1.77
N GLU A 147 -7.43 -18.90 1.54
CA GLU A 147 -7.30 -19.51 0.20
C GLU A 147 -8.46 -19.16 -0.77
N LYS A 148 -9.54 -18.51 -0.31
CA LYS A 148 -10.59 -18.02 -1.23
C LYS A 148 -10.04 -16.99 -2.22
N SER A 149 -9.07 -16.17 -1.81
CA SER A 149 -8.43 -15.16 -2.66
C SER A 149 -7.69 -15.75 -3.86
N PHE A 150 -7.28 -17.04 -3.78
CA PHE A 150 -6.55 -17.72 -4.84
C PHE A 150 -7.28 -17.69 -6.18
N THR A 151 -8.61 -17.90 -6.17
CA THR A 151 -9.39 -17.95 -7.42
C THR A 151 -9.40 -16.60 -8.12
N PHE A 152 -9.61 -15.51 -7.36
CA PHE A 152 -9.56 -14.17 -7.92
C PHE A 152 -8.14 -13.78 -8.34
N LEU A 153 -7.13 -14.06 -7.53
CA LEU A 153 -5.72 -13.80 -7.84
C LEU A 153 -5.27 -14.45 -9.15
N LYS A 154 -5.74 -15.66 -9.47
CA LYS A 154 -5.48 -16.29 -10.78
C LYS A 154 -6.01 -15.47 -11.95
N TYR A 155 -7.22 -14.93 -11.82
CA TYR A 155 -7.80 -14.07 -12.85
C TYR A 155 -6.99 -12.78 -12.99
N VAL A 156 -6.64 -12.12 -11.88
CA VAL A 156 -5.82 -10.89 -11.89
C VAL A 156 -4.48 -11.10 -12.59
N TRP A 157 -3.76 -12.19 -12.28
CA TRP A 157 -2.51 -12.54 -12.96
C TRP A 157 -2.70 -12.76 -14.46
N ASN A 158 -3.74 -13.50 -14.86
CA ASN A 158 -4.02 -13.75 -16.28
C ASN A 158 -4.31 -12.44 -17.02
N TRP A 159 -5.17 -11.58 -16.47
CA TRP A 159 -5.52 -10.30 -17.08
C TRP A 159 -4.32 -9.37 -17.22
N ALA A 160 -3.47 -9.31 -16.20
CA ALA A 160 -2.26 -8.49 -16.23
C ALA A 160 -1.23 -9.02 -17.23
N HIS A 161 -1.09 -10.35 -17.36
CA HIS A 161 -0.23 -10.97 -18.36
C HIS A 161 -0.77 -10.89 -19.80
N GLU A 162 -2.08 -10.82 -20.00
CA GLU A 162 -2.67 -10.57 -21.31
C GLU A 162 -2.31 -9.18 -21.85
N ILE A 163 -2.25 -8.17 -20.96
CA ILE A 163 -1.81 -6.81 -21.31
C ILE A 163 -0.28 -6.72 -21.39
N ARG A 164 0.40 -7.34 -20.41
CA ARG A 164 1.85 -7.31 -20.21
C ARG A 164 2.45 -5.90 -20.39
N PRO A 165 2.17 -5.00 -19.44
CA PRO A 165 2.75 -3.66 -19.49
C PRO A 165 4.29 -3.72 -19.40
N SER A 166 4.95 -2.64 -19.84
CA SER A 166 6.41 -2.53 -19.84
C SER A 166 7.02 -2.49 -18.44
N GLN A 167 6.26 -2.01 -17.44
CA GLN A 167 6.68 -2.00 -16.04
C GLN A 167 6.57 -3.42 -15.43
N PRO A 168 7.41 -3.76 -14.44
CA PRO A 168 7.32 -5.05 -13.75
C PRO A 168 5.97 -5.27 -13.07
N LEU A 169 5.55 -6.54 -13.01
CA LEU A 169 4.37 -6.99 -12.26
C LEU A 169 4.79 -7.74 -11.00
N THR A 170 4.08 -7.51 -9.90
CA THR A 170 4.23 -8.26 -8.66
C THR A 170 2.89 -8.44 -7.94
N SER A 171 2.86 -9.33 -6.96
CA SER A 171 1.85 -9.39 -5.90
C SER A 171 2.55 -9.95 -4.66
N CYS A 172 2.20 -9.40 -3.49
CA CYS A 172 2.84 -9.72 -2.21
C CYS A 172 3.00 -11.24 -2.02
N LEU A 173 4.25 -11.70 -1.88
CA LEU A 173 4.55 -13.11 -1.70
C LEU A 173 4.50 -13.48 -0.22
N ASP A 174 5.41 -12.90 0.57
CA ASP A 174 5.54 -13.14 2.00
C ASP A 174 4.84 -12.00 2.73
N GLY A 175 3.65 -12.29 3.25
CA GLY A 175 2.61 -11.35 3.66
C GLY A 175 1.21 -11.81 3.22
N ALA A 176 1.14 -12.65 2.18
CA ALA A 176 -0.07 -13.36 1.77
C ALA A 176 -0.37 -14.59 2.66
N ILE A 177 -1.63 -15.04 2.66
CA ILE A 177 -2.08 -16.20 3.44
C ILE A 177 -2.60 -17.29 2.50
N GLY A 178 -1.85 -18.39 2.41
CA GLY A 178 -2.22 -19.60 1.66
C GLY A 178 -1.10 -20.12 0.76
N ASP A 179 -0.81 -21.42 0.82
CA ASP A 179 0.28 -22.04 0.07
C ASP A 179 0.09 -21.92 -1.45
N SER A 180 -1.17 -21.98 -1.92
CA SER A 180 -1.48 -21.87 -3.35
C SER A 180 -1.26 -20.45 -3.85
N ILE A 181 -1.64 -19.46 -3.03
CA ILE A 181 -1.44 -18.03 -3.27
C ILE A 181 0.06 -17.71 -3.34
N ILE A 182 0.81 -18.12 -2.31
CA ILE A 182 2.26 -17.92 -2.24
C ILE A 182 2.94 -18.58 -3.44
N SER A 183 2.57 -19.82 -3.78
CA SER A 183 3.14 -20.52 -4.94
C SER A 183 2.87 -19.80 -6.26
N LEU A 184 1.66 -19.26 -6.44
CA LEU A 184 1.27 -18.54 -7.65
C LEU A 184 2.05 -17.23 -7.79
N ASN A 185 2.14 -16.42 -6.73
CA ASN A 185 2.90 -15.18 -6.72
C ASN A 185 4.39 -15.43 -6.97
N LYS A 186 4.95 -16.49 -6.38
CA LYS A 186 6.34 -16.90 -6.60
C LYS A 186 6.63 -17.20 -8.06
N ILE A 187 5.69 -17.82 -8.78
CA ILE A 187 5.84 -18.18 -10.20
C ILE A 187 5.69 -16.94 -11.10
N ASN A 188 4.68 -16.12 -10.84
CA ASN A 188 4.28 -15.07 -11.79
C ASN A 188 5.02 -13.73 -11.61
N SER A 189 5.44 -13.38 -10.39
CA SER A 189 6.02 -12.06 -10.13
C SER A 189 7.37 -11.84 -10.82
N ASP A 190 7.52 -10.71 -11.53
CA ASP A 190 8.80 -10.28 -12.10
C ASP A 190 9.80 -9.90 -10.99
N ILE A 191 9.28 -9.33 -9.90
CA ILE A 191 10.00 -8.93 -8.69
C ILE A 191 9.31 -9.59 -7.50
N ILE A 192 10.07 -10.30 -6.66
CA ILE A 192 9.53 -10.91 -5.45
C ILE A 192 9.41 -9.86 -4.35
N THR A 193 8.22 -9.73 -3.79
CA THR A 193 7.91 -8.76 -2.74
C THR A 193 7.59 -9.44 -1.42
N PHE A 194 7.99 -8.81 -0.32
CA PHE A 194 7.74 -9.32 1.02
C PHE A 194 7.50 -8.19 2.02
N HIS A 195 6.78 -8.50 3.09
CA HIS A 195 6.53 -7.62 4.22
C HIS A 195 7.34 -8.08 5.42
N THR A 196 7.85 -7.16 6.22
CA THR A 196 8.52 -7.52 7.48
C THR A 196 8.42 -6.41 8.50
N TYR A 197 7.84 -6.75 9.64
CA TYR A 197 7.57 -5.79 10.71
C TYR A 197 8.37 -6.10 11.97
N GLU A 198 8.87 -7.32 12.11
CA GLU A 198 9.69 -7.76 13.23
C GLU A 198 11.18 -7.79 12.87
N ALA A 199 12.00 -7.12 13.69
CA ALA A 199 13.42 -6.92 13.42
C ALA A 199 14.19 -8.23 13.22
N GLU A 200 13.83 -9.24 14.02
CA GLU A 200 14.44 -10.56 14.01
C GLU A 200 14.18 -11.36 12.71
N LYS A 201 13.12 -11.02 11.96
CA LYS A 201 12.75 -11.72 10.71
C LYS A 201 13.37 -11.10 9.46
N LEU A 202 13.71 -9.81 9.48
CA LEU A 202 14.16 -9.07 8.30
C LEU A 202 15.33 -9.74 7.55
N GLU A 203 16.48 -9.93 8.19
CA GLU A 203 17.66 -10.52 7.52
C GLU A 203 17.44 -12.01 7.15
N PRO A 204 16.81 -12.85 8.00
CA PRO A 204 16.41 -14.21 7.61
C PRO A 204 15.53 -14.28 6.36
N THR A 205 14.44 -13.50 6.29
CA THR A 205 13.51 -13.48 5.13
C THR A 205 14.25 -13.07 3.86
N ILE A 206 15.11 -12.04 3.91
CA ILE A 206 15.93 -11.64 2.76
C ILE A 206 16.80 -12.81 2.26
N LYS A 207 17.47 -13.54 3.17
CA LYS A 207 18.34 -14.66 2.80
C LYS A 207 17.57 -15.81 2.16
N GLU A 208 16.40 -16.12 2.71
CA GLU A 208 15.51 -17.15 2.16
C GLU A 208 15.05 -16.79 0.74
N LEU A 209 14.44 -15.61 0.57
CA LEU A 209 13.87 -15.18 -0.70
C LEU A 209 14.93 -14.96 -1.78
N LYS A 210 16.18 -14.65 -1.41
CA LYS A 210 17.28 -14.51 -2.37
C LYS A 210 17.58 -15.81 -3.12
N SER A 211 17.24 -16.97 -2.54
CA SER A 211 17.38 -18.26 -3.20
C SER A 211 16.48 -18.41 -4.45
N LEU A 212 15.46 -17.55 -4.60
CA LEU A 212 14.53 -17.56 -5.73
C LEU A 212 15.13 -16.98 -7.02
N GLY A 213 16.28 -16.32 -6.96
CA GLY A 213 17.01 -15.84 -8.14
C GLY A 213 16.32 -14.70 -8.89
N ARG A 214 15.37 -14.00 -8.25
CA ARG A 214 14.66 -12.84 -8.80
C ARG A 214 14.99 -11.57 -8.00
N PRO A 215 14.82 -10.36 -8.58
CA PRO A 215 14.92 -9.12 -7.81
C PRO A 215 13.97 -9.15 -6.61
N LEU A 216 14.42 -8.56 -5.50
CA LEU A 216 13.69 -8.55 -4.23
C LEU A 216 13.36 -7.12 -3.82
N MET A 217 12.17 -6.93 -3.23
CA MET A 217 11.73 -5.65 -2.70
C MET A 217 10.89 -5.86 -1.45
N CYS A 218 11.18 -5.13 -0.37
CA CYS A 218 10.34 -5.11 0.81
C CYS A 218 9.23 -4.07 0.63
N THR A 219 7.99 -4.48 0.40
CA THR A 219 6.90 -3.54 0.04
C THR A 219 6.16 -2.96 1.22
N GLU A 220 6.37 -3.51 2.42
CA GLU A 220 5.94 -2.93 3.69
C GLU A 220 6.93 -3.30 4.80
N TYR A 221 7.38 -2.30 5.54
CA TYR A 221 8.10 -2.49 6.79
C TYR A 221 7.84 -1.32 7.74
N MET A 222 8.47 -1.50 8.90
CA MET A 222 8.51 -0.64 10.07
C MET A 222 7.31 -0.86 10.96
N ALA A 223 7.60 -1.15 12.21
CA ALA A 223 6.69 -1.25 13.34
C ALA A 223 7.61 -1.05 14.54
N ARG A 224 7.76 0.20 15.01
CA ARG A 224 8.82 0.57 15.96
C ARG A 224 8.79 -0.29 17.23
N GLU A 225 7.59 -0.65 17.70
CA GLU A 225 7.37 -1.54 18.85
C GLU A 225 7.93 -2.97 18.66
N TYR A 226 8.09 -3.42 17.40
CA TYR A 226 8.68 -4.72 17.03
C TYR A 226 10.15 -4.59 16.59
N GLY A 227 10.78 -3.46 16.88
CA GLY A 227 12.21 -3.21 16.69
C GLY A 227 12.63 -2.86 15.26
N THR A 228 11.70 -2.75 14.31
CA THR A 228 12.02 -2.25 12.97
C THR A 228 11.97 -0.73 12.97
N THR A 229 13.14 -0.09 12.91
CA THR A 229 13.31 1.36 12.72
C THR A 229 14.11 1.64 11.45
N PHE A 230 14.21 2.89 11.00
CA PHE A 230 15.05 3.22 9.85
C PHE A 230 16.53 2.91 10.12
N GLU A 231 17.03 3.21 11.32
CA GLU A 231 18.41 2.95 11.76
C GLU A 231 18.75 1.46 11.74
N PHE A 232 17.78 0.61 12.07
CA PHE A 232 17.94 -0.84 12.00
C PHE A 232 17.82 -1.36 10.56
N CYS A 233 16.75 -1.00 9.86
CA CYS A 233 16.36 -1.61 8.59
C CYS A 233 17.20 -1.12 7.40
N LEU A 234 17.42 0.20 7.24
CA LEU A 234 18.03 0.76 6.03
C LEU A 234 19.48 0.26 5.80
N PRO A 235 20.36 0.12 6.83
CA PRO A 235 21.68 -0.49 6.63
C PRO A 235 21.61 -1.93 6.14
N ILE A 236 20.63 -2.72 6.61
CA ILE A 236 20.41 -4.10 6.18
C ILE A 236 19.95 -4.12 4.72
N PHE A 237 18.95 -3.32 4.37
CA PHE A 237 18.48 -3.21 2.99
C PHE A 237 19.61 -2.80 2.03
N LYS A 238 20.45 -1.82 2.40
CA LYS A 238 21.63 -1.40 1.60
C LYS A 238 22.67 -2.52 1.47
N LYS A 239 22.98 -3.24 2.56
CA LYS A 239 23.89 -4.40 2.56
C LYS A 239 23.45 -5.50 1.58
N TYR A 240 22.14 -5.73 1.45
CA TYR A 240 21.58 -6.77 0.60
C TYR A 240 21.09 -6.30 -0.78
N ASN A 241 21.16 -4.99 -1.07
CA ASN A 241 20.61 -4.34 -2.27
C ASN A 241 19.11 -4.60 -2.43
N ILE A 242 18.35 -4.38 -1.37
CA ILE A 242 16.89 -4.56 -1.33
C ILE A 242 16.24 -3.17 -1.37
N ALA A 243 15.33 -2.95 -2.33
CA ALA A 243 14.47 -1.78 -2.30
C ALA A 243 13.41 -1.95 -1.20
N CYS A 244 13.00 -0.86 -0.55
CA CYS A 244 12.08 -0.92 0.59
C CYS A 244 11.05 0.21 0.60
N TYR A 245 9.85 -0.08 1.12
CA TYR A 245 8.78 0.89 1.36
C TYR A 245 8.37 0.82 2.82
N ASN A 246 8.51 1.95 3.52
CA ASN A 246 7.95 2.09 4.85
C ASN A 246 6.42 2.20 4.74
N TRP A 247 5.68 1.52 5.62
CA TRP A 247 4.23 1.64 5.68
C TRP A 247 3.84 2.95 6.37
N GLY A 248 3.14 3.85 5.69
CA GLY A 248 2.86 5.19 6.23
C GLY A 248 3.91 6.22 5.86
N LEU A 249 3.58 7.50 6.04
CA LEU A 249 4.45 8.63 5.67
C LEU A 249 4.07 9.84 6.51
N VAL A 250 2.80 10.24 6.42
CA VAL A 250 2.21 11.35 7.15
C VAL A 250 1.05 10.84 7.99
N ALA A 251 1.08 11.16 9.29
CA ALA A 251 -0.01 10.85 10.19
C ALA A 251 -1.30 11.53 9.69
N GLY A 252 -2.28 10.72 9.33
CA GLY A 252 -3.50 11.17 8.67
C GLY A 252 -4.68 10.26 8.93
N ARG A 253 -5.60 10.18 7.97
CA ARG A 253 -6.85 9.41 8.10
C ARG A 253 -6.64 7.92 8.38
N SER A 254 -5.54 7.35 7.88
CA SER A 254 -5.17 5.96 8.12
C SER A 254 -4.71 5.72 9.57
N GLN A 255 -4.23 6.74 10.27
CA GLN A 255 -3.75 6.62 11.66
C GLN A 255 -2.72 5.48 11.85
N THR A 256 -1.82 5.34 10.88
CA THR A 256 -0.71 4.38 10.87
C THR A 256 0.35 4.70 11.94
N ASN A 257 0.26 5.84 12.59
CA ASN A 257 1.00 6.17 13.80
C ASN A 257 0.55 5.36 15.03
N PHE A 258 -0.65 4.77 15.04
CA PHE A 258 -1.11 3.87 16.11
C PHE A 258 -0.80 2.40 15.82
N ASN A 259 -0.61 1.59 16.86
CA ASN A 259 -0.34 0.17 16.72
C ASN A 259 -1.57 -0.66 16.32
N TRP A 260 -1.36 -1.88 15.83
CA TRP A 260 -2.46 -2.76 15.40
C TRP A 260 -3.36 -3.24 16.54
N GLU A 261 -2.89 -3.28 17.79
CA GLU A 261 -3.74 -3.69 18.93
C GLU A 261 -4.96 -2.78 19.08
N THR A 262 -4.84 -1.50 18.67
CA THR A 262 -5.96 -0.55 18.64
C THR A 262 -7.14 -1.04 17.81
N ILE A 263 -6.92 -1.86 16.77
CA ILE A 263 -7.98 -2.41 15.91
C ILE A 263 -9.00 -3.23 16.71
N LEU A 264 -8.58 -3.88 17.81
CA LEU A 264 -9.45 -4.65 18.70
C LEU A 264 -10.57 -3.78 19.32
N HIS A 265 -10.36 -2.47 19.40
CA HIS A 265 -11.31 -1.50 19.95
C HIS A 265 -12.13 -0.76 18.89
N LEU A 266 -11.94 -1.08 17.60
CA LEU A 266 -12.55 -0.35 16.47
C LEU A 266 -14.07 -0.22 16.61
N ASN A 267 -14.77 -1.34 16.78
CA ASN A 267 -16.24 -1.34 16.82
C ASN A 267 -16.76 -0.61 18.06
N GLU A 268 -16.15 -0.84 19.23
CA GLU A 268 -16.51 -0.17 20.47
C GLU A 268 -16.39 1.35 20.35
N GLN A 269 -15.27 1.84 19.80
CA GLN A 269 -15.01 3.28 19.65
C GLN A 269 -15.89 3.91 18.56
N ARG A 270 -16.19 3.16 17.49
CA ARG A 270 -17.11 3.58 16.44
C ARG A 270 -18.53 3.72 16.96
N ASP A 271 -19.02 2.77 17.74
CA ASP A 271 -20.36 2.80 18.34
C ASP A 271 -20.51 3.95 19.36
N LYS A 272 -19.41 4.32 20.03
CA LYS A 272 -19.33 5.51 20.88
C LYS A 272 -19.27 6.83 20.12
N GLY A 273 -19.18 6.81 18.78
CA GLY A 273 -19.10 8.00 17.95
C GLY A 273 -17.75 8.73 18.04
N ASN A 274 -16.68 8.04 18.44
CA ASN A 274 -15.34 8.62 18.57
C ASN A 274 -14.67 8.77 17.18
N LEU A 275 -15.26 9.61 16.34
CA LEU A 275 -14.86 9.85 14.96
C LEU A 275 -14.00 11.12 14.85
N ILE A 276 -13.13 11.14 13.85
CA ILE A 276 -12.34 12.32 13.47
C ILE A 276 -13.07 13.05 12.36
N TYR A 277 -13.37 14.33 12.59
CA TYR A 277 -13.95 15.25 11.61
C TYR A 277 -12.89 16.20 11.05
N GLU A 278 -13.23 16.88 9.96
CA GLU A 278 -12.36 17.90 9.37
C GLU A 278 -12.08 19.02 10.39
N GLY A 279 -10.80 19.35 10.57
CA GLY A 279 -10.34 20.35 11.55
C GLY A 279 -10.03 19.81 12.95
N ASP A 280 -10.35 18.55 13.24
CA ASP A 280 -9.95 17.92 14.50
C ASP A 280 -8.43 17.71 14.56
N SER A 281 -7.83 17.96 15.71
CA SER A 281 -6.45 17.55 15.97
C SER A 281 -6.35 16.02 16.02
N LEU A 282 -5.32 15.45 15.38
CA LEU A 282 -4.97 14.04 15.56
C LEU A 282 -4.35 13.82 16.94
N THR A 283 -4.72 12.73 17.59
CA THR A 283 -4.06 12.27 18.81
C THR A 283 -2.78 11.55 18.43
N GLU A 284 -1.72 11.73 19.21
CA GLU A 284 -0.44 11.04 19.01
C GLU A 284 -0.22 10.02 20.14
N PRO A 285 0.16 8.77 19.83
CA PRO A 285 0.70 7.86 20.84
C PRO A 285 2.12 8.27 21.25
N ASP A 286 2.57 7.80 22.41
CA ASP A 286 3.91 8.10 22.93
C ASP A 286 5.02 7.63 21.97
N GLU A 287 4.85 6.44 21.39
CA GLU A 287 5.69 5.91 20.32
C GLU A 287 4.84 5.72 19.07
N TRP A 288 5.22 6.33 17.95
CA TRP A 288 4.52 6.13 16.69
C TRP A 288 4.88 4.78 16.08
N PHE A 289 3.89 4.11 15.53
CA PHE A 289 4.07 2.79 14.98
C PHE A 289 4.78 2.80 13.63
N HIS A 290 4.28 3.59 12.65
CA HIS A 290 4.85 3.62 11.31
C HIS A 290 5.17 5.00 10.71
N ASP A 291 4.29 6.00 10.86
CA ASP A 291 4.43 7.29 10.17
C ASP A 291 5.72 8.06 10.52
N ILE A 292 6.10 9.02 9.66
CA ILE A 292 7.33 9.85 9.80
C ILE A 292 6.99 11.29 10.16
N PHE A 293 5.97 11.86 9.51
CA PHE A 293 5.62 13.27 9.60
C PHE A 293 4.25 13.50 10.22
N ARG A 294 4.09 14.62 10.91
CA ARG A 294 2.78 15.21 11.24
C ARG A 294 2.19 15.89 10.02
N GLN A 295 0.91 16.24 10.11
CA GLN A 295 0.17 16.92 9.04
C GLN A 295 0.76 18.29 8.65
N ASP A 296 1.55 18.92 9.51
CA ASP A 296 2.24 20.18 9.23
C ASP A 296 3.66 19.99 8.64
N GLY A 297 4.09 18.75 8.44
CA GLY A 297 5.41 18.38 7.94
C GLY A 297 6.50 18.29 9.00
N SER A 298 6.20 18.53 10.28
CA SER A 298 7.17 18.29 11.36
C SER A 298 7.39 16.79 11.58
N SER A 299 8.63 16.39 11.85
CA SER A 299 9.02 14.99 12.11
C SER A 299 8.52 14.49 13.45
N PHE A 300 8.12 13.22 13.53
CA PHE A 300 7.90 12.55 14.81
C PHE A 300 9.17 12.55 15.66
N LYS A 301 10.30 12.12 15.06
CA LYS A 301 11.65 12.15 15.63
C LYS A 301 12.61 12.82 14.65
N ASP A 302 13.23 13.91 15.07
CA ASP A 302 14.14 14.69 14.21
C ASP A 302 15.40 13.88 13.86
N GLU A 303 15.90 13.10 14.81
CA GLU A 303 17.07 12.24 14.61
C GLU A 303 16.83 11.18 13.52
N GLU A 304 15.60 10.68 13.43
CA GLU A 304 15.21 9.67 12.46
C GLU A 304 15.24 10.24 11.03
N THR A 305 14.64 11.42 10.81
CA THR A 305 14.69 12.07 9.49
C THR A 305 16.10 12.52 9.10
N ALA A 306 16.92 12.94 10.07
CA ALA A 306 18.33 13.23 9.85
C ALA A 306 19.10 11.96 9.43
N PHE A 307 18.84 10.81 10.06
CA PHE A 307 19.41 9.53 9.69
C PHE A 307 19.00 9.09 8.27
N ILE A 308 17.71 9.20 7.92
CA ILE A 308 17.20 8.86 6.60
C ILE A 308 17.92 9.68 5.52
N LYS A 309 17.99 11.01 5.69
CA LYS A 309 18.73 11.90 4.77
C LYS A 309 20.17 11.44 4.60
N LYS A 310 20.87 11.20 5.72
CA LYS A 310 22.26 10.75 5.71
C LYS A 310 22.46 9.48 4.89
N ILE A 311 21.65 8.44 5.12
CA ILE A 311 21.88 7.13 4.48
C ILE A 311 21.40 7.07 3.02
N LEU A 312 20.36 7.83 2.66
CA LEU A 312 19.77 7.83 1.32
C LEU A 312 20.42 8.86 0.38
N LEU A 313 20.73 10.06 0.88
CA LEU A 313 21.36 11.13 0.09
C LEU A 313 22.89 11.04 0.09
N ASN A 314 23.47 10.18 0.93
CA ASN A 314 24.91 10.08 1.19
C ASN A 314 25.51 11.44 1.64
N GLU A 315 24.76 12.21 2.41
CA GLU A 315 25.28 13.41 3.08
C GLU A 315 26.25 12.97 4.21
N GLU A 316 27.45 13.56 4.25
CA GLU A 316 28.52 13.19 5.21
C GLU A 316 28.19 13.53 6.67
#